data_AF-A0A947IZG1-F1
#
_entry.id   AF-A0A947IZG1-F1
#
_cell.length_a   1.000
_cell.length_b   1.000
_cell.length_c   1.000
_cell.angle_alpha   90.00
_cell.angle_beta   90.00
_cell.angle_gamma   90.00
#
_symmetry.space_group_name_H-M   'P 1'
#
loop_
_entity.id
_entity.type
_entity.pdbx_description
1 polymer ?
#
loop_
_entity_poly.entity_id
_entity_poly.type
_entity_poly.pdbx_seq_one_letter_code
_entity_poly.pdbx_strand_id
1 'polypeptide(L)'
;MILLFGCEEKEKRDFNFIFKYGYGAKNELNTFEDTYLKYMGKDPVTKVEMKLLSSDFEIIAKKMIEINFYDYPDHFAIKAPEGEAGLSIVPYQSYYFKVQKGDQVKEVWWDDNIKYESKKAEKLRDLINTIIEIIRSKDVYKNIIEPTNAPRPI
;
A
#
# COMPACT_ATOMS: atom_id res chain seq x y z
N MET A 1 -1.30 -43.58 -22.57
CA MET A 1 -1.06 -42.13 -22.62
C MET A 1 -1.87 -41.51 -21.48
N ILE A 2 -1.23 -41.24 -20.34
CA ILE A 2 -1.88 -40.63 -19.18
C ILE A 2 -1.48 -39.16 -19.19
N LEU A 3 -2.45 -38.27 -19.38
CA LEU A 3 -2.29 -36.83 -19.25
C LEU A 3 -2.05 -36.51 -17.77
N LEU A 4 -0.84 -36.03 -17.45
CA LEU A 4 -0.57 -35.42 -16.15
C LEU A 4 -1.30 -34.08 -16.11
N PHE A 5 -2.32 -33.99 -15.27
CA PHE A 5 -2.87 -32.71 -14.84
C PHE A 5 -1.75 -31.93 -14.16
N GLY A 6 -1.35 -30.81 -14.77
CA GLY A 6 -0.53 -29.82 -14.09
C GLY A 6 -1.30 -29.33 -12.88
N CYS A 7 -0.87 -29.76 -11.69
CA CYS A 7 -1.27 -29.11 -10.46
C CYS A 7 -0.64 -27.72 -10.50
N GLU A 8 -1.46 -26.70 -10.74
CA GLU A 8 -1.05 -25.31 -10.59
C GLU A 8 -0.65 -25.15 -9.11
N GLU A 9 0.66 -25.17 -8.82
CA GLU A 9 1.16 -24.92 -7.47
C GLU A 9 0.77 -23.48 -7.13
N LYS A 10 -0.32 -23.35 -6.37
CA LYS A 10 -0.73 -22.08 -5.79
C LYS A 10 0.40 -21.67 -4.85
N GLU A 11 1.24 -20.75 -5.32
CA GLU A 11 2.33 -20.15 -4.57
C GLU A 11 1.81 -19.79 -3.18
N LYS A 12 2.33 -20.47 -2.15
CA LYS A 12 1.73 -20.43 -0.82
C LYS A 12 2.04 -19.09 -0.16
N ARG A 13 1.10 -18.15 -0.25
CA ARG A 13 1.18 -16.86 0.44
C ARG A 13 0.65 -16.99 1.87
N ASP A 14 1.42 -16.50 2.83
CA ASP A 14 1.01 -16.51 4.25
C ASP A 14 -0.05 -15.45 4.57
N PHE A 15 -0.18 -14.42 3.74
CA PHE A 15 -1.18 -13.36 3.89
C PHE A 15 -1.51 -12.74 2.54
N ASN A 16 -2.67 -12.07 2.47
CA ASN A 16 -3.02 -11.18 1.37
C ASN A 16 -3.36 -9.81 1.95
N PHE A 17 -3.28 -8.79 1.11
CA PHE A 17 -3.57 -7.42 1.50
C PHE A 17 -4.11 -6.55 0.37
N ILE A 18 -4.87 -5.53 0.77
CA ILE A 18 -5.17 -4.34 -0.02
C ILE A 18 -4.35 -3.21 0.56
N PHE A 19 -3.57 -2.53 -0.28
CA PHE A 19 -2.82 -1.33 0.08
C PHE A 19 -3.25 -0.18 -0.83
N LYS A 20 -3.64 0.93 -0.24
CA LYS A 20 -4.00 2.15 -0.96
C LYS A 20 -3.12 3.31 -0.55
N TYR A 21 -2.81 4.17 -1.51
CA TYR A 21 -1.97 5.35 -1.30
C TYR A 21 -2.27 6.47 -2.30
N GLY A 22 -1.68 7.64 -2.08
CA GLY A 22 -1.90 8.82 -2.89
C GLY A 22 -2.86 9.81 -2.23
N TYR A 23 -3.17 10.89 -2.93
CA TYR A 23 -4.20 11.83 -2.48
C TYR A 23 -5.56 11.13 -2.35
N GLY A 24 -6.08 11.02 -1.13
CA GLY A 24 -7.31 10.30 -0.82
C GLY A 24 -7.24 8.79 -1.03
N ALA A 25 -6.03 8.19 -0.97
CA ALA A 25 -5.82 6.74 -1.05
C ALA A 25 -6.45 6.10 -2.32
N LYS A 26 -6.25 6.75 -3.47
CA LYS A 26 -6.91 6.38 -4.74
C LYS A 26 -6.13 5.39 -5.61
N ASN A 27 -4.83 5.24 -5.40
CA ASN A 27 -4.10 4.10 -5.99
C ASN A 27 -4.34 2.87 -5.11
N GLU A 28 -4.47 1.69 -5.70
CA GLU A 28 -4.74 0.46 -4.98
C GLU A 28 -3.91 -0.69 -5.52
N LEU A 29 -3.17 -1.38 -4.65
CA LEU A 29 -2.66 -2.73 -4.90
C LEU A 29 -3.57 -3.71 -4.15
N ASN A 30 -4.14 -4.67 -4.87
CA ASN A 30 -5.01 -5.70 -4.31
C ASN A 30 -4.44 -7.09 -4.65
N THR A 31 -3.82 -7.72 -3.66
CA THR A 31 -3.21 -9.06 -3.82
C THR A 31 -4.17 -10.22 -3.68
N PHE A 32 -5.44 -9.97 -3.31
CA PHE A 32 -6.50 -10.99 -3.39
C PHE A 32 -6.89 -11.25 -4.84
N GLU A 33 -6.85 -10.21 -5.66
CA GLU A 33 -7.17 -10.26 -7.09
C GLU A 33 -5.93 -10.18 -7.99
N ASP A 34 -4.73 -10.04 -7.43
CA ASP A 34 -3.48 -9.75 -8.15
C ASP A 34 -3.62 -8.57 -9.14
N THR A 35 -4.18 -7.46 -8.68
CA THR A 35 -4.41 -6.27 -9.51
C THR A 35 -3.83 -5.00 -8.90
N TYR A 36 -3.48 -4.07 -9.78
CA TYR A 36 -3.10 -2.72 -9.42
C TYR A 36 -3.96 -1.71 -10.15
N LEU A 37 -4.50 -0.73 -9.41
CA LEU A 37 -5.27 0.39 -9.91
C LEU A 37 -4.46 1.67 -9.69
N LYS A 38 -4.15 2.36 -10.78
CA LYS A 38 -3.53 3.68 -10.76
C LYS A 38 -4.62 4.74 -10.98
N TYR A 39 -4.68 5.70 -10.07
CA TYR A 39 -5.53 6.87 -10.23
C TYR A 39 -4.85 7.92 -11.12
N MET A 40 -5.58 8.38 -12.15
CA MET A 40 -5.08 9.30 -13.18
C MET A 40 -5.69 10.71 -13.05
N GLY A 41 -6.25 11.08 -11.90
CA GLY A 41 -6.86 12.40 -11.70
C GLY A 41 -8.28 12.49 -12.28
N LYS A 42 -8.45 13.29 -13.34
CA LYS A 42 -9.76 13.47 -14.02
C LYS A 42 -10.06 12.35 -15.02
N ASP A 43 -9.03 11.61 -15.42
CA ASP A 43 -9.10 10.54 -16.41
C ASP A 43 -9.54 9.21 -15.77
N PRO A 44 -10.00 8.23 -16.58
CA PRO A 44 -10.34 6.90 -16.09
C PRO A 44 -9.15 6.26 -15.37
N VAL A 45 -9.47 5.49 -14.33
CA VAL A 45 -8.48 4.69 -13.59
C VAL A 45 -7.91 3.61 -14.52
N THR A 46 -6.60 3.38 -14.46
CA THR A 46 -5.95 2.27 -15.16
C THR A 46 -5.85 1.10 -14.20
N LYS A 47 -6.62 0.02 -14.45
CA LYS A 47 -6.49 -1.26 -13.73
C LYS A 47 -5.68 -2.24 -14.57
N VAL A 48 -4.61 -2.78 -14.00
CA VAL A 48 -3.74 -3.79 -14.62
C VAL A 48 -3.60 -4.99 -13.71
N GLU A 49 -3.31 -6.14 -14.29
CA GLU A 49 -2.84 -7.30 -13.52
C GLU A 49 -1.44 -7.00 -12.97
N MET A 50 -1.24 -7.21 -11.68
CA MET A 50 0.02 -7.02 -10.99
C MET A 50 0.17 -8.06 -9.89
N LYS A 51 0.85 -9.16 -10.23
CA LYS A 51 1.23 -10.20 -9.28
C LYS A 51 2.54 -9.82 -8.58
N LEU A 52 2.55 -9.91 -7.26
CA LEU A 52 3.78 -9.83 -6.46
C LEU A 52 4.47 -11.21 -6.41
N LEU A 53 5.80 -11.20 -6.34
CA LEU A 53 6.62 -12.39 -6.16
C LEU A 53 6.65 -12.79 -4.67
N SER A 54 6.93 -14.06 -4.37
CA SER A 54 7.18 -14.51 -2.99
C SER A 54 8.20 -13.64 -2.24
N SER A 55 9.29 -13.22 -2.91
CA SER A 55 10.31 -12.35 -2.31
C SER A 55 9.77 -10.97 -1.91
N ASP A 56 8.79 -10.43 -2.64
CA ASP A 56 8.15 -9.17 -2.28
C ASP A 56 7.33 -9.33 -0.99
N PHE A 57 6.58 -10.44 -0.90
CA PHE A 57 5.81 -10.80 0.30
C PHE A 57 6.72 -10.98 1.52
N GLU A 58 7.89 -11.61 1.37
CA GLU A 58 8.87 -11.77 2.45
C GLU A 58 9.38 -10.42 2.97
N ILE A 59 9.73 -9.49 2.07
CA ILE A 59 10.16 -8.14 2.42
C ILE A 59 9.06 -7.39 3.19
N ILE A 60 7.82 -7.44 2.68
CA ILE A 60 6.67 -6.77 3.30
C ILE A 60 6.34 -7.40 4.65
N ALA A 61 6.34 -8.74 4.76
CA ALA A 61 6.11 -9.45 6.01
C ALA A 61 7.13 -9.05 7.07
N LYS A 62 8.41 -9.02 6.71
CA LYS A 62 9.49 -8.60 7.60
C LYS A 62 9.26 -7.18 8.11
N LYS A 63 8.92 -6.23 7.23
CA LYS A 63 8.61 -4.84 7.62
C LYS A 63 7.38 -4.75 8.53
N MET A 64 6.31 -5.49 8.25
CA MET A 64 5.13 -5.53 9.11
C MET A 64 5.45 -6.05 10.52
N ILE A 65 6.32 -7.07 10.63
CA ILE A 65 6.79 -7.59 11.92
C ILE A 65 7.67 -6.55 12.64
N GLU A 66 8.64 -5.94 11.95
CA GLU A 66 9.56 -4.93 12.53
C GLU A 66 8.84 -3.73 13.18
N ILE A 67 7.67 -3.38 12.65
CA ILE A 67 6.89 -2.24 13.14
C ILE A 67 5.76 -2.65 14.09
N ASN A 68 5.56 -3.96 14.34
CA ASN A 68 4.38 -4.50 15.02
C ASN A 68 3.09 -3.98 14.39
N PHE A 69 2.91 -4.17 13.07
CA PHE A 69 1.81 -3.58 12.30
C PHE A 69 0.42 -3.82 12.92
N TYR A 70 0.19 -5.01 13.49
CA TYR A 70 -1.07 -5.37 14.13
C TYR A 70 -1.41 -4.56 15.39
N ASP A 71 -0.42 -3.89 16.00
CA ASP A 71 -0.59 -3.01 17.17
C ASP A 71 -0.89 -1.55 16.80
N TYR A 72 -0.92 -1.21 15.51
CA TYR A 72 -1.38 0.12 15.09
C TYR A 72 -2.88 0.27 15.36
N PRO A 73 -3.37 1.45 15.76
CA PRO A 73 -4.81 1.70 15.80
C PRO A 73 -5.39 1.63 14.38
N ASP A 74 -6.67 1.26 14.29
CA ASP A 74 -7.37 1.17 13.00
C ASP A 74 -7.43 2.53 12.28
N HIS A 75 -7.42 3.62 13.04
CA HIS A 75 -7.20 4.97 12.54
C HIS A 75 -5.95 5.54 13.20
N PHE A 76 -4.85 5.53 12.47
CA PHE A 76 -3.59 6.08 12.92
C PHE A 76 -3.56 7.59 12.69
N ALA A 77 -3.15 8.32 13.71
CA ALA A 77 -2.96 9.75 13.66
C ALA A 77 -1.79 10.13 14.58
N ILE A 78 -1.03 11.14 14.16
CA ILE A 78 -0.02 11.74 15.01
C ILE A 78 -0.73 12.75 15.91
N LYS A 79 -0.50 12.67 17.22
CA LYS A 79 -1.05 13.64 18.18
C LYS A 79 -0.10 14.83 18.30
N ALA A 80 -0.67 16.03 18.29
CA ALA A 80 0.07 17.22 18.68
C ALA A 80 0.52 17.12 20.16
N PRO A 81 1.66 17.71 20.53
CA PRO A 81 2.00 17.93 21.93
C PRO A 81 0.87 18.68 22.66
N GLU A 82 0.74 18.43 23.96
CA GLU A 82 -0.29 19.09 24.77
C GLU A 82 -0.07 20.61 24.77
N GLY A 83 -1.15 21.36 24.50
CA GLY A 83 -1.10 22.82 24.43
C GLY A 83 -0.65 23.41 23.09
N GLU A 84 -0.27 22.57 22.11
CA GLU A 84 0.07 23.03 20.77
C GLU A 84 -1.09 22.86 19.78
N ALA A 85 -1.24 23.85 18.88
CA ALA A 85 -2.16 23.72 17.76
C ALA A 85 -1.59 22.73 16.73
N GLY A 86 -2.41 21.79 16.26
CA GLY A 86 -2.02 20.83 15.23
C GLY A 86 -1.49 21.51 13.97
N LEU A 87 -0.21 21.31 13.65
CA LEU A 87 0.39 21.77 12.40
C LEU A 87 -0.04 20.86 11.25
N SER A 88 -1.20 21.17 10.67
CA SER A 88 -1.73 20.44 9.52
C SER A 88 -1.06 20.85 8.21
N ILE A 89 -0.79 19.89 7.33
CA ILE A 89 -0.24 20.10 5.98
C ILE A 89 -1.28 19.79 4.90
N VAL A 90 -1.29 20.59 3.84
CA VAL A 90 -2.13 20.39 2.65
C VAL A 90 -1.30 20.75 1.41
N PRO A 91 -1.25 19.91 0.36
CA PRO A 91 -1.87 18.58 0.28
C PRO A 91 -1.16 17.56 1.18
N TYR A 92 -1.88 16.54 1.61
CA TYR A 92 -1.33 15.39 2.34
C TYR A 92 -1.62 14.08 1.59
N GLN A 93 -0.89 13.03 1.95
CA GLN A 93 -1.12 11.68 1.44
C GLN A 93 -2.03 10.93 2.40
N SER A 94 -2.92 10.12 1.85
CA SER A 94 -3.75 9.20 2.62
C SER A 94 -3.37 7.77 2.29
N TYR A 95 -3.43 6.91 3.30
CA TYR A 95 -3.05 5.52 3.21
C TYR A 95 -4.12 4.63 3.82
N TYR A 96 -4.32 3.47 3.21
CA TYR A 96 -5.15 2.42 3.78
C TYR A 96 -4.49 1.07 3.60
N PHE A 97 -4.56 0.26 4.65
CA PHE A 97 -4.16 -1.12 4.65
C PHE A 97 -5.35 -1.97 5.08
N LYS A 98 -5.54 -3.09 4.39
CA LYS A 98 -6.29 -4.25 4.87
C LYS A 98 -5.41 -5.46 4.69
N VAL A 99 -5.01 -6.11 5.78
CA VAL A 99 -4.15 -7.29 5.77
C VAL A 99 -4.94 -8.46 6.33
N GLN A 100 -4.94 -9.58 5.62
CA GLN A 100 -5.55 -10.83 6.07
C GLN A 100 -4.50 -11.95 6.15
N LYS A 101 -4.35 -12.54 7.33
CA LYS A 101 -3.51 -13.70 7.60
C LYS A 101 -4.35 -14.79 8.28
N GLY A 102 -4.69 -15.84 7.54
CA GLY A 102 -5.70 -16.82 7.97
C GLY A 102 -7.05 -16.14 8.20
N ASP A 103 -7.62 -16.32 9.39
CA ASP A 103 -8.89 -15.70 9.82
C ASP A 103 -8.71 -14.30 10.42
N GLN A 104 -7.46 -13.87 10.67
CA GLN A 104 -7.18 -12.55 11.24
C GLN A 104 -7.20 -11.49 10.14
N VAL A 105 -7.98 -10.43 10.35
CA VAL A 105 -8.01 -9.24 9.50
C VAL A 105 -7.58 -8.02 10.32
N LYS A 106 -6.69 -7.21 9.75
CA LYS A 106 -6.27 -5.92 10.31
C LYS A 106 -6.45 -4.82 9.29
N GLU A 107 -7.09 -3.74 9.69
CA GLU A 107 -7.21 -2.52 8.89
C GLU A 107 -6.49 -1.36 9.56
N VAL A 108 -5.85 -0.51 8.77
CA VAL A 108 -5.21 0.73 9.23
C VAL A 108 -5.47 1.82 8.20
N TRP A 109 -6.16 2.88 8.60
CA TRP A 109 -6.30 4.13 7.86
C TRP A 109 -5.33 5.16 8.43
N TRP A 110 -4.72 5.95 7.55
CA TRP A 110 -3.87 7.06 7.97
C TRP A 110 -3.92 8.22 6.98
N ASP A 111 -4.38 9.38 7.45
CA ASP A 111 -4.13 10.66 6.79
C ASP A 111 -2.85 11.25 7.36
N ASP A 112 -1.78 11.29 6.55
CA ASP A 112 -0.47 11.79 6.98
C ASP A 112 -0.43 13.33 6.88
N ASN A 113 -1.34 13.96 7.61
CA ASN A 113 -1.62 15.39 7.53
C ASN A 113 -1.04 16.20 8.69
N ILE A 114 -0.39 15.58 9.66
CA ILE A 114 0.16 16.26 10.85
C ILE A 114 1.69 16.30 10.80
N LYS A 115 2.27 17.50 10.93
CA LYS A 115 3.71 17.76 10.86
C LYS A 115 4.39 17.66 12.24
N TYR A 116 4.20 16.56 12.94
CA TYR A 116 4.94 16.24 14.16
C TYR A 116 5.74 14.96 14.00
N GLU A 117 6.89 14.90 14.66
CA GLU A 117 7.73 13.70 14.66
C GLU A 117 7.05 12.57 15.43
N SER A 118 7.14 11.36 14.89
CA SER A 118 6.61 10.17 15.54
C SER A 118 7.33 8.96 15.00
N LYS A 119 8.03 8.24 15.89
CA LYS A 119 8.74 6.99 15.53
C LYS A 119 7.80 5.94 14.93
N LYS A 120 6.53 5.89 15.37
CA LYS A 120 5.52 5.01 14.74
C LYS A 120 5.19 5.49 13.34
N ALA A 121 4.99 6.80 13.13
CA ALA A 121 4.73 7.34 11.80
C ALA A 121 5.89 7.09 10.83
N GLU A 122 7.13 7.31 11.27
CA GLU A 122 8.34 7.01 10.48
C GLU A 122 8.41 5.55 10.05
N LYS A 123 8.20 4.63 10.99
CA LYS A 123 8.15 3.19 10.72
C LYS A 123 7.04 2.80 9.74
N LEU A 124 5.85 3.39 9.88
CA LEU A 124 4.75 3.14 8.95
C LEU A 124 5.06 3.72 7.56
N ARG A 125 5.68 4.89 7.46
CA ARG A 125 6.16 5.46 6.18
C ARG A 125 7.19 4.56 5.51
N ASP A 126 8.10 3.95 6.28
CA ASP A 126 9.09 3.03 5.75
C ASP A 126 8.45 1.78 5.11
N LEU A 127 7.44 1.18 5.77
CA LEU A 127 6.63 0.10 5.18
C LEU A 127 5.91 0.56 3.91
N ILE A 128 5.25 1.74 3.95
CA ILE A 128 4.54 2.35 2.81
C ILE A 128 5.48 2.53 1.62
N ASN A 129 6.65 3.14 1.85
CA ASN A 129 7.63 3.41 0.80
C ASN A 129 8.16 2.12 0.22
N THR A 130 8.45 1.11 1.06
CA THR A 130 8.85 -0.23 0.62
C THR A 130 7.83 -0.82 -0.36
N ILE A 131 6.54 -0.79 -0.04
CA ILE A 131 5.49 -1.33 -0.92
C ILE A 131 5.39 -0.51 -2.21
N ILE A 132 5.45 0.82 -2.12
CA ILE A 132 5.42 1.71 -3.30
C ILE A 132 6.61 1.45 -4.23
N GLU A 133 7.80 1.22 -3.69
CA GLU A 133 9.00 0.88 -4.46
C GLU A 133 8.86 -0.49 -5.14
N ILE A 134 8.31 -1.49 -4.45
CA ILE A 134 7.97 -2.79 -5.04
C ILE A 134 7.00 -2.60 -6.21
N ILE A 135 5.91 -1.84 -6.04
CA ILE A 135 4.95 -1.53 -7.11
C ILE A 135 5.67 -0.87 -8.30
N ARG A 136 6.46 0.17 -8.06
CA ARG A 136 7.18 0.93 -9.11
C ARG A 136 8.26 0.11 -9.82
N SER A 137 8.77 -0.93 -9.17
CA SER A 137 9.77 -1.83 -9.76
C SER A 137 9.16 -2.75 -10.84
N LYS A 138 7.84 -2.98 -10.82
CA LYS A 138 7.17 -3.89 -11.75
C LYS A 138 7.07 -3.29 -13.14
N ASP A 139 7.35 -4.09 -14.16
CA ASP A 139 7.31 -3.63 -15.55
C ASP A 139 5.89 -3.21 -15.97
N VAL A 140 4.86 -3.89 -15.47
CA VAL A 140 3.47 -3.48 -15.68
C VAL A 140 3.18 -2.07 -15.18
N TYR A 141 3.82 -1.64 -14.07
CA TYR A 141 3.69 -0.26 -13.58
C TYR A 141 4.44 0.72 -14.48
N LYS A 142 5.67 0.40 -14.88
CA LYS A 142 6.51 1.24 -15.75
C LYS A 142 5.87 1.48 -17.12
N ASN A 143 5.07 0.53 -17.59
CA ASN A 143 4.36 0.59 -18.87
C ASN A 143 3.01 1.32 -18.79
N ILE A 144 2.58 1.80 -17.61
CA ILE A 144 1.41 2.66 -17.50
C ILE A 144 1.77 4.00 -18.13
N ILE A 145 1.19 4.29 -19.30
CA ILE A 145 1.31 5.59 -19.95
C ILE A 145 0.44 6.58 -19.18
N GLU A 146 1.06 7.54 -18.49
CA GLU A 146 0.33 8.64 -17.90
C GLU A 146 -0.16 9.60 -19.00
N PRO A 147 -1.40 10.14 -18.92
CA PRO A 147 -1.91 11.12 -19.87
C PRO A 147 -0.92 12.29 -19.99
N THR A 148 -0.55 12.64 -21.22
CA THR A 148 0.42 13.68 -21.56
C THR A 148 0.04 15.08 -21.08
N ASN A 149 -1.19 15.26 -20.55
CA ASN A 149 -1.73 16.52 -20.02
C ASN A 149 -2.05 16.48 -18.50
N ALA A 150 -1.57 15.49 -17.76
CA ALA A 150 -1.67 15.54 -16.30
C ALA A 150 -0.88 16.77 -15.79
N PRO A 151 -1.50 17.70 -15.04
CA PRO A 151 -0.76 18.80 -14.46
C PRO A 151 0.35 18.22 -13.58
N ARG A 152 1.59 18.69 -13.79
CA ARG A 152 2.72 18.26 -12.97
C ARG A 152 2.35 18.47 -11.49
N PRO A 153 2.56 17.48 -10.61
CA PRO A 153 2.39 17.72 -9.18
C PRO A 153 3.34 18.86 -8.78
N ILE A 154 2.75 19.91 -8.24
CA ILE A 154 3.42 21.07 -7.65
C ILE A 154 4.12 20.65 -6.36
#